data_AF-A0A7S1RKP2-F1
#
_entry.id   AF-A0A7S1RKP2-F1
#
_cell.length_a   1.000
_cell.length_b   1.000
_cell.length_c   1.000
_cell.angle_alpha   90.00
_cell.angle_beta   90.00
_cell.angle_gamma   90.00
#
_symmetry.space_group_name_H-M   'P 1'
#
loop_
_entity.id
_entity.type
_entity.pdbx_description
1 polymer ?
#
loop_
_entity_poly.entity_id
_entity_poly.type
_entity_poly.pdbx_seq_one_letter_code
_entity_poly.pdbx_strand_id
1 'polypeptide(L)'
;VFLSGSVSPIYYNNPSFKLVEYDSQTGSMLSYKVFFAEMPEKGESPSWRFGYDLVQTYRQLVSGKAVDMASSVQVAADLPLGLQTWVHYAGWYATNVSNDLQSYSAIQGDPSYNATYKLSKRYQYHCAMTIVDQDTYEACLEEQALPPIGKDPAMAPACEFEIFKGVVRMLPKAWDDITHMQVGRLLSWAELAQFAEAAEVCEYVKQRNWHKLRLLAARDWIDPQWIDPSAGSQATTSIGRELSGLQA
;
A
#
# COMPACT_ATOMS: atom_id res chain seq x y z
N VAL A 1 -14.40 5.14 -8.91
CA VAL A 1 -13.40 6.15 -9.34
C VAL A 1 -12.26 5.42 -10.02
N PHE A 2 -11.72 5.92 -11.13
CA PHE A 2 -10.52 5.34 -11.76
C PHE A 2 -9.32 6.23 -11.48
N LEU A 3 -8.34 5.68 -10.77
CA LEU A 3 -7.06 6.34 -10.54
C LEU A 3 -6.10 5.97 -11.68
N SER A 4 -5.37 6.94 -12.19
CA SER A 4 -4.37 6.74 -13.25
C SER A 4 -2.97 6.79 -12.67
N GLY A 5 -2.06 6.01 -13.27
CA GLY A 5 -0.63 6.18 -13.01
C GLY A 5 -0.18 7.57 -13.46
N SER A 6 0.90 8.05 -12.86
CA SER A 6 1.48 9.36 -13.17
C SER A 6 2.43 9.26 -14.35
N VAL A 7 2.39 10.24 -15.25
CA VAL A 7 3.45 10.44 -16.26
C VAL A 7 4.76 10.86 -15.57
N SER A 8 4.66 11.62 -14.48
CA SER A 8 5.81 12.03 -13.69
C SER A 8 6.32 10.87 -12.82
N PRO A 9 7.62 10.58 -12.82
CA PRO A 9 8.21 9.47 -12.08
C PRO A 9 8.47 9.79 -10.60
N ILE A 10 8.00 10.95 -10.10
CA ILE A 10 8.24 11.41 -8.72
C ILE A 10 7.69 10.46 -7.65
N TYR A 11 6.81 9.54 -8.02
CA TYR A 11 6.25 8.52 -7.13
C TYR A 11 6.92 7.16 -7.29
N TYR A 12 8.16 7.12 -7.79
CA TYR A 12 8.93 5.89 -8.00
C TYR A 12 8.21 4.89 -8.92
N ASN A 13 7.51 5.40 -9.93
CA ASN A 13 6.83 4.61 -10.94
C ASN A 13 7.43 4.88 -12.32
N ASN A 14 7.26 3.93 -13.24
CA ASN A 14 7.49 4.19 -14.65
C ASN A 14 6.42 5.16 -15.17
N PRO A 15 6.77 6.15 -16.01
CA PRO A 15 5.80 7.03 -16.68
C PRO A 15 4.70 6.23 -17.35
N SER A 16 3.44 6.54 -17.07
CA SER A 16 2.30 5.90 -17.71
C SER A 16 1.14 6.85 -17.99
N PHE A 17 0.31 6.48 -18.96
CA PHE A 17 -0.98 7.10 -19.23
C PHE A 17 -2.02 6.04 -19.59
N LYS A 18 -3.30 6.42 -19.51
CA LYS A 18 -4.43 5.53 -19.83
C LYS A 18 -5.23 6.06 -21.02
N LEU A 19 -5.66 5.15 -21.89
CA LEU A 19 -6.69 5.41 -22.89
C LEU A 19 -7.96 4.69 -22.45
N VAL A 20 -9.06 5.43 -22.28
CA VAL A 20 -10.36 4.88 -21.87
C VAL A 20 -11.21 4.66 -23.12
N GLU A 21 -11.76 3.45 -23.24
CA GLU A 21 -12.71 3.10 -24.28
C GLU A 21 -14.12 3.12 -23.68
N TYR A 22 -15.05 3.80 -24.33
CA TYR A 22 -16.43 3.91 -23.87
C TYR A 22 -17.40 3.80 -25.04
N ASP A 23 -18.61 3.35 -24.74
CA ASP A 23 -19.72 3.31 -25.66
C ASP A 23 -20.24 4.74 -25.89
N SER A 24 -20.18 5.21 -27.13
CA SER A 24 -20.51 6.60 -27.46
C SER A 24 -21.99 6.97 -27.29
N GLN A 25 -22.89 5.98 -27.20
CA GLN A 25 -24.32 6.21 -27.05
C GLN A 25 -24.73 6.28 -25.58
N THR A 26 -24.15 5.42 -24.75
CA THR A 26 -24.51 5.27 -23.33
C THR A 26 -23.53 5.93 -22.39
N GLY A 27 -22.32 6.26 -22.86
CA GLY A 27 -21.20 6.69 -22.02
C GLY A 27 -20.61 5.59 -21.14
N SER A 28 -21.06 4.34 -21.29
CA SER A 28 -20.61 3.21 -20.49
C SER A 28 -19.16 2.87 -20.81
N MET A 29 -18.32 2.66 -19.79
CA MET A 29 -16.94 2.26 -20.01
C MET A 29 -16.89 0.83 -20.57
N LEU A 30 -16.15 0.64 -21.66
CA LEU A 30 -15.94 -0.65 -22.31
C LEU A 30 -14.64 -1.31 -21.84
N SER A 31 -13.56 -0.53 -21.73
CA SER A 31 -12.26 -0.95 -21.20
C SER A 31 -11.38 0.28 -20.94
N TYR A 32 -10.18 0.06 -20.41
CA TYR A 32 -9.08 1.00 -20.59
C TYR A 32 -7.79 0.25 -20.92
N LYS A 33 -6.88 0.96 -21.58
CA LYS A 33 -5.56 0.49 -21.96
C LYS A 33 -4.50 1.35 -21.30
N VAL A 34 -3.50 0.73 -20.68
CA VAL A 34 -2.36 1.42 -20.07
C VAL A 34 -1.19 1.37 -21.03
N PHE A 35 -0.58 2.52 -21.27
CA PHE A 35 0.69 2.67 -21.97
C PHE A 35 1.72 3.18 -20.99
N PHE A 36 2.95 2.71 -21.12
CA PHE A 36 4.03 3.11 -20.22
C PHE A 36 5.36 3.19 -20.96
N ALA A 37 6.33 3.85 -20.34
CA ALA A 37 7.71 3.83 -20.76
C ALA A 37 8.58 3.42 -19.56
N GLU A 38 9.57 2.57 -19.81
CA GLU A 38 10.68 2.39 -18.84
C GLU A 38 11.40 3.73 -18.68
N MET A 39 11.98 3.98 -17.50
CA MET A 39 12.70 5.22 -17.25
C MET A 39 13.79 5.42 -18.31
N PRO A 40 13.74 6.49 -19.13
CA PRO A 40 14.76 6.71 -20.15
C PRO A 40 16.08 7.09 -19.48
N GLU A 41 17.19 6.78 -20.15
CA GLU A 41 18.49 7.32 -19.73
C GLU A 41 18.51 8.84 -19.87
N LYS A 42 19.45 9.49 -19.17
CA LYS A 42 19.54 10.96 -19.17
C LYS A 42 19.75 11.48 -20.60
N GLY A 43 18.81 12.27 -21.08
CA GLY A 43 18.86 12.88 -22.41
C GLY A 43 18.14 12.06 -23.50
N GLU A 44 17.61 10.90 -23.17
CA GLU A 44 16.80 10.09 -24.09
C GLU A 44 15.31 10.45 -23.99
N SER A 45 14.58 10.21 -25.08
CA SER A 45 13.13 10.32 -25.10
C SER A 45 12.48 9.01 -24.63
N PRO A 46 11.35 9.07 -23.90
CA PRO A 46 10.66 7.86 -23.44
C PRO A 46 10.15 7.04 -24.63
N SER A 47 10.41 5.73 -24.59
CA SER A 47 9.86 4.77 -25.55
C SER A 47 8.56 4.18 -25.02
N TRP A 48 7.43 4.69 -25.53
CA TRP A 48 6.10 4.25 -25.10
C TRP A 48 5.74 2.88 -25.65
N ARG A 49 5.26 2.01 -24.78
CA ARG A 49 4.85 0.64 -25.08
C ARG A 49 3.44 0.38 -24.54
N PHE A 50 2.73 -0.53 -25.20
CA PHE A 50 1.49 -1.07 -24.67
C PHE A 50 1.79 -1.90 -23.42
N GLY A 51 1.03 -1.64 -22.35
CA GLY A 51 1.17 -2.32 -21.07
C GLY A 51 0.14 -3.42 -20.88
N TYR A 52 -1.10 -3.04 -20.56
CA TYR A 52 -2.21 -3.99 -20.45
C TYR A 52 -3.56 -3.37 -20.80
N ASP A 53 -4.52 -4.24 -21.08
CA ASP A 53 -5.93 -3.93 -21.31
C ASP A 53 -6.76 -4.49 -20.14
N LEU A 54 -7.59 -3.64 -19.53
CA LEU A 54 -8.37 -3.96 -18.32
C LEU A 54 -9.20 -5.24 -18.51
N VAL A 55 -9.95 -5.32 -19.59
CA VAL A 55 -10.90 -6.41 -19.86
C VAL A 55 -10.17 -7.69 -20.28
N GLN A 56 -9.05 -7.57 -20.99
CA GLN A 56 -8.25 -8.74 -21.33
C GLN A 56 -7.62 -9.38 -20.09
N THR A 57 -7.15 -8.55 -19.15
CA THR A 57 -6.57 -8.98 -17.88
C THR A 57 -7.64 -9.54 -16.93
N TYR A 58 -8.71 -8.78 -16.69
CA TYR A 58 -9.76 -9.12 -15.73
C TYR A 58 -11.05 -9.43 -16.49
N ARG A 59 -11.09 -10.59 -17.15
CA ARG A 59 -12.20 -10.99 -18.03
C ARG A 59 -13.56 -11.00 -17.33
N GLN A 60 -13.58 -11.23 -16.03
CA GLN A 60 -14.77 -11.21 -15.18
C GLN A 60 -15.41 -9.83 -15.04
N LEU A 61 -14.73 -8.75 -15.43
CA LEU A 61 -15.27 -7.38 -15.39
C LEU A 61 -16.38 -7.13 -16.40
N VAL A 62 -16.47 -7.94 -17.45
CA VAL A 62 -17.44 -7.74 -18.52
C VAL A 62 -18.70 -8.55 -18.25
N SER A 63 -19.79 -7.85 -17.98
CA SER A 63 -21.14 -8.40 -18.02
C SER A 63 -21.82 -7.86 -19.29
N GLY A 64 -21.76 -8.63 -20.37
CA GLY A 64 -22.26 -8.21 -21.69
C GLY A 64 -21.23 -7.42 -22.50
N LYS A 65 -21.47 -6.11 -22.71
CA LYS A 65 -20.60 -5.26 -23.57
C LYS A 65 -19.77 -4.21 -22.81
N ALA A 66 -20.15 -3.89 -21.58
CA ALA A 66 -19.51 -2.84 -20.78
C ALA A 66 -18.90 -3.42 -19.50
N VAL A 67 -17.98 -2.66 -18.92
CA VAL A 67 -17.47 -2.94 -17.57
C VAL A 67 -18.58 -2.67 -16.57
N ASP A 68 -18.90 -3.69 -15.79
CA ASP A 68 -19.92 -3.62 -14.77
C ASP A 68 -19.34 -3.24 -13.40
N MET A 69 -20.09 -2.44 -12.65
CA MET A 69 -19.68 -2.00 -11.32
C MET A 69 -19.73 -3.16 -10.32
N ALA A 70 -20.74 -4.04 -10.39
CA ALA A 70 -20.81 -5.18 -9.49
C ALA A 70 -19.65 -6.16 -9.75
N SER A 71 -19.31 -6.40 -11.02
CA SER A 71 -18.09 -7.14 -11.35
C SER A 71 -16.81 -6.46 -10.85
N SER A 72 -16.72 -5.13 -10.92
CA SER A 72 -15.57 -4.39 -10.38
C SER A 72 -15.43 -4.54 -8.87
N VAL A 73 -16.54 -4.50 -8.14
CA VAL A 73 -16.58 -4.78 -6.69
C VAL A 73 -16.15 -6.21 -6.40
N GLN A 74 -16.59 -7.19 -7.18
CA GLN A 74 -16.17 -8.59 -7.02
C GLN A 74 -14.67 -8.76 -7.25
N VAL A 75 -14.12 -8.18 -8.32
CA VAL A 75 -12.66 -8.21 -8.57
C VAL A 75 -11.90 -7.59 -7.42
N ALA A 76 -12.38 -6.46 -6.89
CA ALA A 76 -11.76 -5.82 -5.74
C ALA A 76 -11.81 -6.72 -4.49
N ALA A 77 -12.93 -7.38 -4.22
CA ALA A 77 -13.08 -8.32 -3.10
C ALA A 77 -12.19 -9.57 -3.23
N ASP A 78 -11.92 -10.00 -4.46
CA ASP A 78 -11.06 -11.16 -4.73
C ASP A 78 -9.56 -10.81 -4.67
N LEU A 79 -9.17 -9.54 -4.78
CA LEU A 79 -7.76 -9.12 -4.80
C LEU A 79 -6.94 -9.66 -3.62
N PRO A 80 -7.39 -9.55 -2.35
CA PRO A 80 -6.62 -10.08 -1.22
C PRO A 80 -6.41 -11.58 -1.24
N LEU A 81 -7.29 -12.33 -1.92
CA LEU A 81 -7.31 -13.79 -1.91
C LEU A 81 -6.64 -14.39 -3.15
N GLY A 82 -6.80 -13.78 -4.31
CA GLY A 82 -6.31 -14.30 -5.59
C GLY A 82 -4.83 -14.01 -5.81
N LEU A 83 -3.96 -15.01 -5.68
CA LEU A 83 -2.51 -14.84 -5.88
C LEU A 83 -2.17 -14.22 -7.23
N GLN A 84 -2.76 -14.71 -8.32
CA GLN A 84 -2.50 -14.19 -9.68
C GLN A 84 -3.08 -12.78 -9.89
N THR A 85 -4.32 -12.55 -9.43
CA THR A 85 -4.97 -11.23 -9.49
C THR A 85 -4.15 -10.19 -8.73
N TRP A 86 -3.68 -10.54 -7.53
CA TRP A 86 -2.82 -9.70 -6.70
C TRP A 86 -1.48 -9.43 -7.38
N VAL A 87 -0.78 -10.45 -7.87
CA VAL A 87 0.53 -10.29 -8.54
C VAL A 87 0.40 -9.36 -9.75
N HIS A 88 -0.65 -9.53 -10.56
CA HIS A 88 -0.89 -8.64 -11.70
C HIS A 88 -1.18 -7.21 -11.25
N TYR A 89 -2.08 -7.04 -10.27
CA TYR A 89 -2.42 -5.73 -9.72
C TYR A 89 -1.19 -5.02 -9.13
N ALA A 90 -0.44 -5.69 -8.26
CA ALA A 90 0.76 -5.17 -7.60
C ALA A 90 1.87 -4.84 -8.60
N GLY A 91 2.01 -5.62 -9.68
CA GLY A 91 2.90 -5.30 -10.80
C GLY A 91 2.55 -3.96 -11.44
N TRP A 92 1.27 -3.74 -11.75
CA TRP A 92 0.84 -2.51 -12.41
C TRP A 92 0.63 -1.31 -11.49
N TYR A 93 0.56 -1.51 -10.18
CA TYR A 93 0.42 -0.43 -9.19
C TYR A 93 1.51 0.65 -9.35
N ALA A 94 2.77 0.22 -9.47
CA ALA A 94 3.92 1.10 -9.77
C ALA A 94 4.39 0.99 -11.24
N THR A 95 3.50 0.56 -12.15
CA THR A 95 3.81 0.42 -13.59
C THR A 95 5.05 -0.45 -13.85
N ASN A 96 5.07 -1.64 -13.27
CA ASN A 96 6.16 -2.63 -13.32
C ASN A 96 7.49 -2.20 -12.68
N VAL A 97 7.49 -1.13 -11.87
CA VAL A 97 8.59 -0.87 -10.93
C VAL A 97 8.39 -1.71 -9.67
N SER A 98 9.49 -2.21 -9.11
CA SER A 98 9.47 -2.96 -7.84
C SER A 98 8.80 -2.13 -6.74
N ASN A 99 7.87 -2.74 -6.01
CA ASN A 99 7.11 -2.07 -4.96
C ASN A 99 6.73 -3.01 -3.82
N ASP A 100 6.31 -2.42 -2.70
CA ASP A 100 5.94 -3.12 -1.47
C ASP A 100 4.76 -4.09 -1.67
N LEU A 101 3.76 -3.75 -2.49
CA LEU A 101 2.61 -4.63 -2.74
C LEU A 101 3.03 -5.98 -3.36
N GLN A 102 4.10 -6.01 -4.15
CA GLN A 102 4.62 -7.26 -4.71
C GLN A 102 5.12 -8.21 -3.62
N SER A 103 5.68 -7.66 -2.54
CA SER A 103 6.16 -8.44 -1.39
C SER A 103 5.00 -9.08 -0.59
N TYR A 104 3.78 -8.53 -0.69
CA TYR A 104 2.59 -9.03 -0.02
C TYR A 104 1.88 -10.18 -0.74
N SER A 105 2.49 -10.72 -1.80
CA SER A 105 2.07 -12.00 -2.36
C SER A 105 2.25 -13.11 -1.32
N ALA A 106 1.14 -13.68 -0.87
CA ALA A 106 1.12 -14.82 0.04
C ALA A 106 0.25 -15.94 -0.54
N ILE A 107 0.75 -17.17 -0.38
CA ILE A 107 0.04 -18.38 -0.77
C ILE A 107 -1.12 -18.57 0.20
N GLN A 108 -2.32 -18.78 -0.34
CA GLN A 108 -3.51 -19.01 0.47
C GLN A 108 -3.33 -20.30 1.29
N GLY A 109 -3.58 -20.22 2.60
CA GLY A 109 -3.52 -21.37 3.50
C GLY A 109 -2.14 -21.69 4.09
N ASP A 110 -1.11 -20.89 3.79
CA ASP A 110 0.17 -20.94 4.51
C ASP A 110 -0.03 -20.39 5.93
N PRO A 111 0.21 -21.17 7.00
CA PRO A 111 -0.02 -20.75 8.38
C PRO A 111 1.13 -19.93 8.97
N SER A 112 2.21 -19.68 8.22
CA SER A 112 3.33 -18.89 8.71
C SER A 112 2.90 -17.46 9.04
N TYR A 113 3.50 -16.87 10.09
CA TYR A 113 3.29 -15.46 10.43
C TYR A 113 3.47 -14.55 9.21
N ASN A 114 4.48 -14.84 8.38
CA ASN A 114 4.75 -14.06 7.18
C ASN A 114 3.56 -14.10 6.19
N ALA A 115 2.95 -15.26 5.97
CA ALA A 115 1.78 -15.38 5.10
C ALA A 115 0.55 -14.66 5.68
N THR A 116 0.31 -14.80 6.98
CA THR A 116 -0.78 -14.11 7.71
C THR A 116 -0.62 -12.59 7.70
N TYR A 117 0.59 -12.10 7.95
CA TYR A 117 0.94 -10.69 7.89
C TYR A 117 0.74 -10.13 6.47
N LYS A 118 1.25 -10.83 5.45
CA LYS A 118 1.05 -10.44 4.05
C LYS A 118 -0.43 -10.42 3.66
N LEU A 119 -1.22 -11.39 4.10
CA LEU A 119 -2.68 -11.38 3.91
C LEU A 119 -3.34 -10.16 4.56
N SER A 120 -2.93 -9.83 5.78
CA SER A 120 -3.41 -8.64 6.51
C SER A 120 -3.08 -7.34 5.76
N LYS A 121 -1.85 -7.22 5.21
CA LYS A 121 -1.46 -6.07 4.37
C LYS A 121 -2.26 -5.98 3.07
N ARG A 122 -2.63 -7.12 2.47
CA ARG A 122 -3.53 -7.13 1.30
C ARG A 122 -4.93 -6.63 1.64
N TYR A 123 -5.48 -7.04 2.79
CA TYR A 123 -6.77 -6.54 3.27
C TYR A 123 -6.73 -5.06 3.62
N GLN A 124 -5.67 -4.60 4.29
CA GLN A 124 -5.47 -3.17 4.56
C GLN A 124 -5.52 -2.35 3.27
N TYR A 125 -4.80 -2.81 2.25
CA TYR A 125 -4.81 -2.16 0.96
C TYR A 125 -6.19 -2.21 0.28
N HIS A 126 -6.90 -3.34 0.37
CA HIS A 126 -8.28 -3.44 -0.11
C HIS A 126 -9.21 -2.43 0.58
N CYS A 127 -9.12 -2.27 1.90
CA CYS A 127 -9.87 -1.27 2.66
C CYS A 127 -9.57 0.16 2.16
N ALA A 128 -8.30 0.46 1.84
CA ALA A 128 -7.93 1.77 1.28
C ALA A 128 -8.50 1.99 -0.14
N MET A 129 -8.73 0.93 -0.92
CA MET A 129 -9.26 1.03 -2.28
C MET A 129 -10.78 1.24 -2.35
N THR A 130 -11.52 0.68 -1.39
CA THR A 130 -12.99 0.61 -1.46
C THR A 130 -13.69 1.71 -0.66
N ILE A 131 -12.96 2.38 0.23
CA ILE A 131 -13.55 3.28 1.23
C ILE A 131 -13.19 4.75 0.96
N VAL A 132 -14.15 5.65 1.26
CA VAL A 132 -14.07 7.08 0.96
C VAL A 132 -13.64 7.94 2.17
N ASP A 133 -13.81 7.43 3.39
CA ASP A 133 -13.52 8.17 4.62
C ASP A 133 -12.72 7.33 5.65
N GLN A 134 -12.05 8.04 6.55
CA GLN A 134 -11.16 7.43 7.55
C GLN A 134 -11.89 6.49 8.53
N ASP A 135 -13.13 6.79 8.94
CA ASP A 135 -13.82 5.98 9.96
C ASP A 135 -14.22 4.63 9.36
N THR A 136 -14.73 4.66 8.13
CA THR A 136 -15.08 3.44 7.40
C THR A 136 -13.82 2.62 7.04
N TYR A 137 -12.68 3.28 6.81
CA TYR A 137 -11.41 2.59 6.54
C TYR A 137 -10.95 1.84 7.79
N GLU A 138 -10.93 2.52 8.94
CA GLU A 138 -10.55 1.92 10.23
C GLU A 138 -11.48 0.77 10.62
N ALA A 139 -12.79 0.90 10.40
CA ALA A 139 -13.74 -0.19 10.63
C ALA A 139 -13.45 -1.41 9.73
N CYS A 140 -13.10 -1.20 8.46
CA CYS A 140 -12.70 -2.28 7.56
C CYS A 140 -11.42 -2.98 8.01
N LEU A 141 -10.44 -2.23 8.56
CA LEU A 141 -9.23 -2.82 9.12
C LEU A 141 -9.53 -3.74 10.31
N GLU A 142 -10.39 -3.28 11.23
CA GLU A 142 -10.83 -4.07 12.38
C GLU A 142 -11.53 -5.37 11.97
N GLU A 143 -12.38 -5.31 10.94
CA GLU A 143 -13.16 -6.46 10.48
C GLU A 143 -12.35 -7.43 9.62
N GLN A 144 -11.40 -6.95 8.81
CA GLN A 144 -10.76 -7.77 7.76
C GLN A 144 -9.25 -7.91 7.90
N ALA A 145 -8.54 -6.82 8.21
CA ALA A 145 -7.07 -6.80 8.20
C ALA A 145 -6.46 -7.28 9.53
N LEU A 146 -7.08 -6.97 10.67
CA LEU A 146 -6.60 -7.39 11.99
C LEU A 146 -6.88 -8.86 12.32
N PRO A 147 -8.04 -9.46 11.99
CA PRO A 147 -8.35 -10.81 12.45
C PRO A 147 -7.37 -11.90 12.00
N PRO A 148 -6.72 -11.84 10.82
CA PRO A 148 -5.69 -12.81 10.48
C PRO A 148 -4.54 -12.83 11.51
N ILE A 149 -4.04 -11.66 11.94
CA ILE A 149 -2.92 -11.54 12.89
C ILE A 149 -3.35 -11.56 14.37
N GLY A 150 -4.57 -11.11 14.69
CA GLY A 150 -5.05 -10.97 16.07
C GLY A 150 -5.57 -12.26 16.71
N LYS A 151 -5.78 -13.34 15.95
CA LYS A 151 -6.29 -14.63 16.47
C LYS A 151 -5.25 -15.43 17.26
N ASP A 152 -3.96 -15.21 16.96
CA ASP A 152 -2.86 -15.86 17.65
C ASP A 152 -2.10 -14.78 18.46
N PRO A 153 -2.07 -14.86 19.80
CA PRO A 153 -1.28 -13.93 20.62
C PRO A 153 0.19 -13.85 20.23
N ALA A 154 0.76 -14.93 19.66
CA ALA A 154 2.13 -14.94 19.17
C ALA A 154 2.32 -14.16 17.86
N MET A 155 1.23 -13.77 17.20
CA MET A 155 1.20 -12.98 15.96
C MET A 155 0.58 -11.59 16.17
N ALA A 156 0.21 -11.24 17.41
CA ALA A 156 -0.42 -9.97 17.70
C ALA A 156 0.51 -8.80 17.31
N PRO A 157 -0.04 -7.71 16.75
CA PRO A 157 0.73 -6.49 16.52
C PRO A 157 1.41 -6.02 17.82
N ALA A 158 2.47 -5.24 17.68
CA ALA A 158 3.23 -4.69 18.81
C ALA A 158 2.39 -3.78 19.72
N CYS A 159 1.19 -3.39 19.28
CA CYS A 159 0.30 -2.47 19.97
C CYS A 159 -1.16 -2.66 19.56
N GLU A 160 -2.05 -2.24 20.45
CA GLU A 160 -3.50 -2.28 20.21
C GLU A 160 -3.89 -1.27 19.12
N PHE A 161 -4.73 -1.70 18.18
CA PHE A 161 -5.16 -0.87 17.05
C PHE A 161 -5.85 0.44 17.47
N GLU A 162 -6.53 0.46 18.62
CA GLU A 162 -7.17 1.66 19.20
C GLU A 162 -6.19 2.82 19.41
N ILE A 163 -4.88 2.55 19.51
CA ILE A 163 -3.85 3.60 19.59
C ILE A 163 -3.73 4.37 18.26
N PHE A 164 -3.97 3.72 17.12
CA PHE A 164 -3.87 4.31 15.78
C PHE A 164 -5.17 4.95 15.28
N LYS A 165 -6.31 4.56 15.87
CA LYS A 165 -7.63 5.03 15.47
C LYS A 165 -7.73 6.56 15.52
N GLY A 166 -8.06 7.16 14.38
CA GLY A 166 -8.15 8.62 14.21
C GLY A 166 -6.82 9.37 14.24
N VAL A 167 -5.67 8.71 14.37
CA VAL A 167 -4.36 9.38 14.50
C VAL A 167 -4.02 10.25 13.30
N VAL A 168 -4.35 9.80 12.09
CA VAL A 168 -4.14 10.58 10.86
C VAL A 168 -4.83 11.94 10.94
N ARG A 169 -6.04 12.00 11.52
CA ARG A 169 -6.79 13.26 11.72
C ARG A 169 -6.18 14.17 12.79
N MET A 170 -5.39 13.59 13.69
CA MET A 170 -4.71 14.31 14.79
C MET A 170 -3.33 14.85 14.39
N LEU A 171 -2.81 14.50 13.21
CA LEU A 171 -1.52 14.99 12.75
C LEU A 171 -1.48 16.53 12.62
N PRO A 172 -0.33 17.19 12.87
CA PRO A 172 -0.21 18.63 12.76
C PRO A 172 -0.56 19.17 11.36
N LYS A 173 -1.65 19.94 11.26
CA LYS A 173 -2.09 20.57 9.99
C LYS A 173 -1.07 21.50 9.32
N ALA A 174 -0.04 21.93 10.07
CA ALA A 174 1.03 22.79 9.55
C ALA A 174 2.09 22.01 8.74
N TRP A 175 2.05 20.68 8.75
CA TRP A 175 2.92 19.86 7.93
C TRP A 175 2.49 19.90 6.47
N ASP A 176 3.45 19.80 5.56
CA ASP A 176 3.17 19.63 4.14
C ASP A 176 2.64 18.23 3.82
N ASP A 177 2.13 18.05 2.59
CA ASP A 177 1.52 16.80 2.15
C ASP A 177 2.54 15.65 2.11
N ILE A 178 3.81 15.95 1.81
CA ILE A 178 4.88 14.93 1.77
C ILE A 178 5.11 14.38 3.18
N THR A 179 5.18 15.24 4.18
CA THR A 179 5.35 14.86 5.57
C THR A 179 4.15 14.05 6.07
N HIS A 180 2.92 14.48 5.75
CA HIS A 180 1.71 13.71 6.08
C HIS A 180 1.74 12.32 5.45
N MET A 181 2.13 12.21 4.18
CA MET A 181 2.25 10.93 3.48
C MET A 181 3.32 10.03 4.12
N GLN A 182 4.51 10.56 4.44
CA GLN A 182 5.57 9.81 5.10
C GLN A 182 5.13 9.26 6.45
N VAL A 183 4.53 10.09 7.30
CA VAL A 183 4.04 9.66 8.62
C VAL A 183 2.87 8.71 8.48
N GLY A 184 1.93 8.95 7.55
CA GLY A 184 0.82 8.04 7.27
C GLY A 184 1.30 6.64 6.88
N ARG A 185 2.34 6.56 6.02
CA ARG A 185 2.98 5.28 5.65
C ARG A 185 3.59 4.57 6.85
N LEU A 186 4.32 5.29 7.71
CA LEU A 186 4.91 4.73 8.93
C LEU A 186 3.83 4.17 9.88
N LEU A 187 2.73 4.91 10.08
CA LEU A 187 1.61 4.47 10.91
C LEU A 187 0.92 3.22 10.34
N SER A 188 0.63 3.23 9.04
CA SER A 188 0.03 2.09 8.32
C SER A 188 0.91 0.83 8.33
N TRP A 189 2.23 0.99 8.38
CA TRP A 189 3.15 -0.14 8.59
C TRP A 189 3.09 -0.64 10.05
N ALA A 190 3.20 0.27 11.02
CA ALA A 190 3.28 -0.07 12.44
C ALA A 190 2.01 -0.75 12.98
N GLU A 191 0.83 -0.39 12.47
CA GLU A 191 -0.45 -0.88 13.00
C GLU A 191 -0.63 -2.41 12.88
N LEU A 192 0.07 -3.06 11.95
CA LEU A 192 0.01 -4.52 11.73
C LEU A 192 1.33 -5.24 12.05
N ALA A 193 2.35 -4.50 12.48
CA ALA A 193 3.70 -5.03 12.68
C ALA A 193 3.95 -5.45 14.14
N GLN A 194 4.69 -6.54 14.33
CA GLN A 194 5.08 -7.06 15.66
C GLN A 194 6.51 -6.68 16.09
N PHE A 195 7.21 -5.87 15.30
CA PHE A 195 8.63 -5.55 15.52
C PHE A 195 8.83 -4.47 16.60
N ALA A 196 10.02 -4.41 17.18
CA ALA A 196 10.34 -3.46 18.25
C ALA A 196 10.18 -1.99 17.80
N GLU A 197 10.49 -1.72 16.53
CA GLU A 197 10.34 -0.41 15.90
C GLU A 197 8.87 0.00 15.80
N ALA A 198 7.95 -0.95 15.59
CA ALA A 198 6.51 -0.67 15.62
C ALA A 198 6.04 -0.30 17.04
N ALA A 199 6.62 -0.93 18.07
CA ALA A 199 6.37 -0.54 19.47
C ALA A 199 6.88 0.89 19.76
N GLU A 200 8.01 1.29 19.17
CA GLU A 200 8.52 2.66 19.30
C GLU A 200 7.57 3.69 18.65
N VAL A 201 7.06 3.40 17.45
CA VAL A 201 6.04 4.23 16.78
C VAL A 201 4.80 4.40 17.67
N CYS A 202 4.32 3.29 18.24
CA CYS A 202 3.19 3.28 19.17
C CYS A 202 3.41 4.20 20.37
N GLU A 203 4.57 4.14 21.02
CA GLU A 203 4.87 5.01 22.17
C GLU A 203 4.90 6.49 21.76
N TYR A 204 5.43 6.82 20.58
CA TYR A 204 5.36 8.19 20.09
C TYR A 204 3.94 8.65 19.77
N VAL A 205 3.07 7.79 19.24
CA VAL A 205 1.65 8.09 19.02
C VAL A 205 0.94 8.36 20.34
N LYS A 206 1.09 7.48 21.35
CA LYS A 206 0.49 7.65 22.69
C LYS A 206 0.89 8.98 23.33
N GLN A 207 2.17 9.33 23.22
CA GLN A 207 2.73 10.55 23.78
C GLN A 207 2.47 11.79 22.92
N ARG A 208 1.84 11.63 21.75
CA ARG A 208 1.66 12.69 20.75
C ARG A 208 2.98 13.36 20.35
N ASN A 209 4.06 12.59 20.30
CA ASN A 209 5.40 13.06 19.96
C ASN A 209 5.58 13.14 18.43
N TRP A 210 4.84 14.07 17.81
CA TRP A 210 4.80 14.25 16.36
C TRP A 210 6.18 14.54 15.76
N HIS A 211 7.06 15.21 16.51
CA HIS A 211 8.42 15.49 16.05
C HIS A 211 9.23 14.21 15.86
N LYS A 212 9.20 13.27 16.83
CA LYS A 212 9.90 11.98 16.71
C LYS A 212 9.31 11.12 15.61
N LEU A 213 7.98 11.08 15.46
CA LEU A 213 7.32 10.37 14.35
C LEU A 213 7.77 10.90 12.99
N ARG A 214 7.84 12.24 12.83
CA ARG A 214 8.32 12.86 11.60
C ARG A 214 9.77 12.47 11.28
N LEU A 215 10.66 12.52 12.28
CA LEU A 215 12.06 12.13 12.09
C LEU A 215 12.19 10.66 11.69
N LEU A 216 11.42 9.78 12.33
CA LEU A 216 11.41 8.36 12.02
C LEU A 216 10.89 8.08 10.60
N ALA A 217 9.80 8.75 10.20
CA ALA A 217 9.21 8.61 8.88
C ALA A 217 10.11 9.12 7.75
N ALA A 218 10.83 10.23 7.97
CA ALA A 218 11.80 10.75 7.01
C ALA A 218 12.99 9.79 6.79
N ARG A 219 13.42 9.07 7.84
CA ARG A 219 14.47 8.05 7.74
C ARG A 219 14.03 6.86 6.89
N ASP A 220 12.85 6.31 7.18
CA ASP A 220 12.27 5.16 6.46
C ASP A 220 12.08 5.44 4.96
N TRP A 221 11.78 6.70 4.61
CA TRP A 221 11.64 7.10 3.22
C TRP A 221 12.95 7.01 2.40
N ILE A 222 14.10 7.21 3.04
CA ILE A 222 15.41 7.23 2.38
C ILE A 222 15.97 5.82 2.21
N ASP A 223 15.68 4.91 3.15
CA ASP A 223 16.17 3.54 3.15
C ASP A 223 15.07 2.54 3.52
N PRO A 224 14.29 2.04 2.55
CA PRO A 224 13.15 1.16 2.80
C PRO A 224 13.53 -0.28 3.16
N GLN A 225 14.82 -0.60 3.39
CA GLN A 225 15.29 -1.97 3.66
C GLN A 225 14.67 -2.63 4.91
N TRP A 226 14.03 -1.86 5.80
CA TRP A 226 13.43 -2.34 7.04
C TRP A 226 12.04 -2.98 6.86
N ILE A 227 11.41 -2.80 5.69
CA ILE A 227 10.01 -3.22 5.44
C ILE A 227 9.91 -4.67 4.96
N ASP A 228 11.04 -5.35 4.69
CA ASP A 228 11.04 -6.78 4.36
C ASP A 228 11.31 -7.65 5.61
N PRO A 229 10.26 -8.17 6.28
CA PRO A 229 10.43 -9.10 7.39
C PRO A 229 11.13 -10.42 7.01
N SER A 230 11.29 -10.72 5.72
CA SER A 230 12.06 -11.87 5.26
C SER A 230 13.58 -11.65 5.25
N ALA A 231 14.05 -10.40 5.41
CA ALA A 231 15.48 -10.08 5.42
C ALA A 231 16.22 -10.52 6.71
N GLY A 232 15.51 -10.95 7.76
CA GLY A 232 16.12 -11.44 9.00
C GLY A 232 16.69 -10.32 9.90
N SER A 233 16.60 -10.51 11.22
CA SER A 233 16.83 -9.49 12.25
C SER A 233 18.28 -9.02 12.46
N GLN A 234 19.13 -8.97 11.44
CA GLN A 234 20.56 -8.63 11.63
C GLN A 234 20.82 -7.11 11.73
N ALA A 235 19.85 -6.24 11.47
CA ALA A 235 20.04 -4.78 11.46
C ALA A 235 19.81 -4.07 12.82
N THR A 236 19.32 -4.74 13.87
CA THR A 236 18.78 -4.08 15.06
C THR A 236 19.82 -3.60 16.09
N THR A 237 21.09 -3.96 15.99
CA THR A 237 22.07 -3.66 17.07
C THR A 237 22.75 -2.28 16.97
N SER A 238 22.62 -1.54 15.86
CA SER A 238 23.32 -0.24 15.69
C SER A 238 22.48 1.00 16.05
N ILE A 239 21.16 0.86 16.21
CA ILE A 239 20.19 1.98 16.13
C ILE A 239 20.17 2.86 17.38
N GLY A 240 20.43 2.30 18.56
CA GLY A 240 20.40 3.06 19.82
C GLY A 240 21.53 4.09 20.00
N ARG A 241 22.58 4.06 19.15
CA ARG A 241 23.76 4.92 19.31
C ARG A 241 23.76 6.21 18.49
N GLU A 242 22.99 6.29 17.41
CA GLU A 242 23.04 7.49 16.54
C GLU A 242 22.08 8.60 16.98
N LEU A 243 20.92 8.27 17.56
CA LEU A 243 19.94 9.28 17.99
C LEU A 243 20.38 10.06 19.24
N SER A 244 21.27 9.51 20.05
CA SER A 244 21.89 10.22 21.18
C SER A 244 22.97 11.23 20.73
N GLY A 245 23.45 11.13 19.48
CA GLY A 245 24.41 12.08 18.90
C GLY A 245 23.79 13.30 18.20
N LEU A 246 22.49 13.26 17.88
CA LEU A 246 21.74 14.35 17.21
C LEU A 246 20.99 15.28 18.18
N GLN A 247 21.12 15.04 19.49
CA GLN A 247 20.57 15.92 20.54
C GLN A 247 21.66 16.74 21.25
N ALA A 248 22.87 16.81 20.69
CA ALA A 248 23.99 17.63 21.17
C ALA A 248 24.23 18.82 20.23
#